data_AF-A0A848L2X3-F1
#
_entry.id   AF-A0A848L2X3-F1
#
_cell.length_a   1.000
_cell.length_b   1.000
_cell.length_c   1.000
_cell.angle_alpha   90.00
_cell.angle_beta   90.00
_cell.angle_gamma   90.00
#
_symmetry.space_group_name_H-M   'P 1'
#
loop_
_entity.id
_entity.type
_entity.pdbx_description
1 polymer ?
#
loop_
_entity_poly.entity_id
_entity_poly.type
_entity_poly.pdbx_seq_one_letter_code
_entity_poly.pdbx_strand_id
1 'polypeptide(L)'
;MRGDDAVASRRLFLIWQNPDTRKFVRVGVLSELVDGRYVYEYTDGAHGDGFHPLVQFPDLDRVYVSRGLPAFFVNRLMNNRRPSYPDYLNAIGVDSPDLETPMELLARTGGPRFTDTFHLVDDFTSNDDGLIVTRFLASGIRHIAGSDDALKRVHPGDRLELRAERENPVNRRALLVCAVSDEALGYVPDWLLEDLTALRARSESFEIYAERVSPDEHPHMRLLCRVEAEAH
;
A
#
# COMPACT_ATOMS: atom_id res chain seq x y z
N MET A 1 2.83 -26.26 24.71
CA MET A 1 3.80 -25.19 25.01
C MET A 1 3.88 -24.33 23.77
N ARG A 2 3.07 -23.25 23.72
CA ARG A 2 2.98 -22.32 22.60
C ARG A 2 4.29 -21.53 22.56
N GLY A 3 5.04 -21.62 21.47
CA GLY A 3 6.32 -20.94 21.33
C GLY A 3 6.14 -19.47 20.95
N ASP A 4 6.88 -18.60 21.64
CA ASP A 4 7.15 -17.20 21.34
C ASP A 4 5.95 -16.33 20.90
N ASP A 5 5.23 -15.75 21.88
CA ASP A 5 4.49 -14.49 21.67
C ASP A 5 5.50 -13.34 21.52
N ALA A 6 6.30 -13.36 20.46
CA ALA A 6 7.08 -12.20 20.06
C ALA A 6 6.10 -11.19 19.45
N VAL A 7 6.03 -10.00 20.05
CA VAL A 7 5.16 -8.92 19.58
C VAL A 7 5.65 -8.46 18.20
N ALA A 8 4.73 -8.36 17.24
CA ALA A 8 5.02 -7.77 15.94
C ALA A 8 5.24 -6.26 16.09
N SER A 9 6.36 -5.74 15.59
CA SER A 9 6.58 -4.30 15.48
C SER A 9 5.78 -3.71 14.31
N ARG A 10 5.54 -4.50 13.27
CA ARG A 10 4.73 -4.11 12.11
C ARG A 10 4.18 -5.31 11.36
N ARG A 11 3.03 -5.14 10.70
CA ARG A 11 2.47 -6.14 9.80
C ARG A 11 2.04 -5.53 8.48
N LEU A 12 2.18 -6.32 7.42
CA LEU A 12 1.65 -6.03 6.08
C LEU A 12 0.79 -7.18 5.62
N PHE A 13 -0.35 -6.87 4.99
CA PHE A 13 -1.18 -7.84 4.32
C PHE A 13 -0.71 -8.06 2.88
N LEU A 14 -0.60 -9.32 2.46
CA LEU A 14 -0.42 -9.71 1.08
C LEU A 14 -1.80 -9.85 0.42
N ILE A 15 -2.09 -8.94 -0.50
CA ILE A 15 -3.29 -8.94 -1.32
C ILE A 15 -2.97 -9.61 -2.65
N TRP A 16 -3.74 -10.62 -3.03
CA TRP A 16 -3.70 -11.24 -4.34
C TRP A 16 -4.91 -10.80 -5.16
N GLN A 17 -4.68 -10.31 -6.37
CA GLN A 17 -5.74 -10.17 -7.35
C GLN A 17 -5.89 -11.48 -8.12
N ASN A 18 -7.06 -12.11 -7.98
CA ASN A 18 -7.41 -13.27 -8.76
C ASN A 18 -7.43 -12.90 -10.26
N PRO A 19 -6.63 -13.57 -11.11
CA PRO A 19 -6.50 -13.21 -12.52
C PRO A 19 -7.79 -13.41 -13.31
N ASP A 20 -8.62 -14.37 -12.91
CA ASP A 20 -9.85 -14.73 -13.61
C ASP A 20 -11.02 -13.84 -13.17
N THR A 21 -11.18 -13.64 -11.85
CA THR A 21 -12.33 -12.90 -11.30
C THR A 21 -12.04 -11.43 -11.03
N ARG A 22 -10.77 -11.02 -11.11
CA ARG A 22 -10.27 -9.67 -10.76
C ARG A 22 -10.51 -9.24 -9.30
N LYS A 23 -10.98 -10.16 -8.45
CA LYS A 23 -11.22 -9.91 -7.02
C LYS A 23 -9.90 -9.81 -6.28
N PHE A 24 -9.82 -8.87 -5.35
CA PHE A 24 -8.71 -8.77 -4.41
C PHE A 24 -9.01 -9.61 -3.17
N VAL A 25 -8.05 -10.44 -2.77
CA VAL A 25 -8.18 -11.37 -1.65
C VAL A 25 -6.95 -11.20 -0.77
N ARG A 26 -7.17 -11.02 0.53
CA ARG A 26 -6.08 -11.11 1.51
C ARG A 26 -5.69 -12.57 1.61
N VAL A 27 -4.46 -12.90 1.21
CA VAL A 27 -3.96 -14.29 1.20
C VAL A 27 -2.86 -14.51 2.22
N GLY A 28 -2.24 -13.47 2.77
CA GLY A 28 -1.21 -13.67 3.79
C GLY A 28 -0.90 -12.44 4.61
N VAL A 29 -0.12 -12.66 5.66
CA VAL A 29 0.37 -11.64 6.58
C VAL A 29 1.88 -11.77 6.68
N LEU A 30 2.60 -10.68 6.46
CA LEU A 30 4.01 -10.54 6.74
C LEU A 30 4.18 -9.68 7.99
N SER A 31 4.75 -10.24 9.04
CA SER A 31 5.05 -9.55 10.29
C SER A 31 6.55 -9.37 10.47
N GLU A 32 6.98 -8.18 10.87
CA GLU A 32 8.30 -7.92 11.44
C GLU A 32 8.15 -7.97 12.96
N LEU A 33 8.97 -8.78 13.63
CA LEU A 33 8.97 -8.93 15.07
C LEU A 33 9.94 -7.91 15.71
N VAL A 34 9.69 -7.54 16.96
CA VAL A 34 10.56 -6.60 17.70
C VAL A 34 12.01 -7.09 17.80
N ASP A 35 12.25 -8.40 17.74
CA ASP A 35 13.59 -8.98 17.75
C ASP A 35 14.27 -9.08 16.37
N GLY A 36 13.66 -8.49 15.33
CA GLY A 36 14.17 -8.43 13.97
C GLY A 36 13.92 -9.68 13.12
N ARG A 37 13.22 -10.70 13.64
CA ARG A 37 12.73 -11.83 12.84
C ARG A 37 11.53 -11.41 11.99
N TYR A 38 11.32 -12.11 10.88
CA TYR A 38 10.13 -11.99 10.06
C TYR A 38 9.28 -13.25 10.18
N VAL A 39 7.96 -13.07 10.20
CA VAL A 39 6.98 -14.14 10.19
C VAL A 39 6.08 -13.97 8.98
N TYR A 40 5.89 -15.03 8.20
CA TYR A 40 4.89 -15.08 7.15
C TYR A 40 3.92 -16.22 7.40
N GLU A 41 2.63 -15.94 7.27
CA GLU A 41 1.55 -16.91 7.37
C GLU A 41 0.47 -16.59 6.34
N TYR A 42 -0.23 -17.62 5.87
CA TYR A 42 -1.40 -17.42 5.02
C TYR A 42 -2.64 -17.13 5.87
N THR A 43 -3.56 -16.35 5.30
CA THR A 43 -4.90 -16.17 5.85
C THR A 43 -5.86 -17.19 5.23
N ASP A 44 -7.06 -17.33 5.79
CA ASP A 44 -8.12 -18.18 5.22
C ASP A 44 -8.45 -17.86 3.75
N GLY A 45 -8.18 -16.62 3.30
CA GLY A 45 -8.38 -16.23 1.90
C GLY A 45 -7.48 -16.98 0.91
N ALA A 46 -6.35 -17.55 1.36
CA ALA A 46 -5.46 -18.35 0.54
C ALA A 46 -6.03 -19.73 0.18
N HIS A 47 -7.01 -20.24 0.93
CA HIS A 47 -7.66 -21.53 0.64
C HIS A 47 -8.78 -21.41 -0.40
N GLY A 48 -9.02 -20.19 -0.93
CA GLY A 48 -9.98 -19.95 -1.98
C GLY A 48 -9.52 -20.46 -3.35
N ASP A 49 -10.49 -20.67 -4.25
CA ASP A 49 -10.23 -21.21 -5.59
C ASP A 49 -9.28 -20.32 -6.43
N GLY A 50 -8.35 -20.99 -7.12
CA GLY A 50 -7.42 -20.37 -8.07
C GLY A 50 -6.13 -19.82 -7.44
N PHE A 51 -6.09 -19.67 -6.11
CA PHE A 51 -4.84 -19.31 -5.43
C PHE A 51 -3.90 -20.52 -5.37
N HIS A 52 -2.60 -20.27 -5.56
CA HIS A 52 -1.56 -21.28 -5.40
C HIS A 52 -0.53 -20.76 -4.41
N PRO A 53 -0.06 -21.59 -3.45
CA PRO A 53 0.97 -21.19 -2.51
C PRO A 53 2.20 -20.65 -3.24
N LEU A 54 2.80 -19.61 -2.66
CA LEU A 54 4.07 -19.06 -3.09
C LEU A 54 5.15 -20.14 -3.02
N VAL A 55 6.04 -20.21 -4.01
CA VAL A 55 7.10 -21.23 -4.07
C VAL A 55 7.96 -21.27 -2.81
N GLN A 56 8.23 -20.11 -2.20
CA GLN A 56 9.01 -20.00 -0.96
C GLN A 56 8.24 -20.50 0.28
N PHE A 57 6.91 -20.56 0.20
CA PHE A 57 5.97 -20.88 1.28
C PHE A 57 4.94 -21.90 0.80
N PRO A 58 5.33 -23.17 0.55
CA PRO A 58 4.50 -24.14 -0.16
C PRO A 58 3.31 -24.71 0.62
N ASP A 59 3.24 -24.50 1.94
CA ASP A 59 2.24 -25.05 2.85
C ASP A 59 1.39 -23.90 3.40
N LEU A 60 0.08 -23.94 3.13
CA LEU A 60 -0.86 -22.88 3.52
C LEU A 60 -1.07 -22.81 5.03
N ASP A 61 -0.97 -23.94 5.73
CA ASP A 61 -1.30 -24.03 7.15
C ASP A 61 -0.07 -23.82 8.05
N ARG A 62 1.07 -23.48 7.44
CA ARG A 62 2.34 -23.33 8.12
C ARG A 62 2.69 -21.87 8.39
N VAL A 63 3.16 -21.62 9.62
CA VAL A 63 3.85 -20.37 9.98
C VAL A 63 5.33 -20.46 9.61
N TYR A 64 5.81 -19.49 8.84
CA TYR A 64 7.20 -19.41 8.38
C TYR A 64 7.93 -18.31 9.13
N VAL A 65 9.06 -18.65 9.77
CA VAL A 65 9.90 -17.70 10.50
C VAL A 65 11.27 -17.58 9.83
N SER A 66 11.74 -16.37 9.58
CA SER A 66 13.05 -16.10 8.99
C SER A 66 13.81 -15.00 9.74
N ARG A 67 15.14 -15.04 9.70
CA ARG A 67 16.02 -14.01 10.30
C ARG A 67 16.21 -12.76 9.44
N GLY A 68 15.72 -12.80 8.21
CA GLY A 68 15.78 -11.70 7.26
C GLY A 68 14.56 -11.73 6.37
N LEU A 69 14.28 -10.61 5.70
CA LEU A 69 13.11 -10.46 4.85
C LEU A 69 13.12 -11.56 3.76
N PRO A 70 12.05 -12.35 3.62
CA PRO A 70 12.02 -13.42 2.64
C PRO A 70 12.19 -12.91 1.20
N ALA A 71 12.89 -13.69 0.37
CA ALA A 71 13.20 -13.36 -1.02
C ALA A 71 11.98 -12.96 -1.86
N PHE A 72 10.81 -13.56 -1.62
CA PHE A 72 9.55 -13.14 -2.27
C PHE A 72 9.28 -11.65 -2.07
N PHE A 73 9.48 -11.12 -0.86
CA PHE A 73 9.27 -9.71 -0.54
C PHE A 73 10.46 -8.83 -0.93
N VAL A 74 11.69 -9.31 -0.77
CA VAL A 74 12.91 -8.58 -1.22
C VAL A 74 12.83 -8.26 -2.72
N ASN A 75 12.32 -9.17 -3.53
CA ASN A 75 12.20 -9.00 -4.99
C ASN A 75 11.14 -7.95 -5.41
N ARG A 76 10.43 -7.35 -4.46
CA ARG A 76 9.47 -6.24 -4.67
C ARG A 76 10.07 -4.89 -4.30
N LEU A 77 11.27 -4.87 -3.73
CA LEU A 77 12.00 -3.65 -3.44
C LEU A 77 12.84 -3.24 -4.66
N MET A 78 12.94 -1.93 -4.89
CA MET A 78 13.90 -1.43 -5.87
C MET A 78 15.32 -1.77 -5.40
N ASN A 79 16.15 -2.26 -6.31
CA ASN A 79 17.56 -2.53 -6.01
C ASN A 79 18.29 -1.24 -5.65
N ASN A 80 18.84 -1.18 -4.43
CA ASN A 80 19.54 -0.03 -3.87
C ASN A 80 20.85 0.35 -4.60
N ARG A 81 21.37 -0.53 -5.47
CA ARG A 81 22.54 -0.26 -6.31
C ARG A 81 22.23 0.51 -7.59
N ARG A 82 20.95 0.75 -7.89
CA ARG A 82 20.56 1.51 -9.09
C ARG A 82 20.94 2.99 -8.91
N PRO A 83 21.51 3.65 -9.94
CA PRO A 83 21.81 5.07 -9.86
C PRO A 83 20.60 5.95 -9.52
N SER A 84 19.40 5.54 -9.94
CA SER A 84 18.13 6.23 -9.69
C SER A 84 17.48 5.89 -8.34
N TYR A 85 18.15 5.13 -7.47
CA TYR A 85 17.58 4.74 -6.17
C TYR A 85 17.32 5.95 -5.25
N PRO A 86 18.18 6.98 -5.18
CA PRO A 86 17.90 8.19 -4.40
C PRO A 86 16.65 8.94 -4.89
N ASP A 87 16.49 9.12 -6.20
CA ASP A 87 15.30 9.77 -6.79
C ASP A 87 14.03 8.97 -6.50
N TYR A 88 14.12 7.64 -6.56
CA TYR A 88 13.03 6.75 -6.19
C TYR A 88 12.63 6.91 -4.72
N LEU A 89 13.60 6.88 -3.78
CA LEU A 89 13.33 7.09 -2.36
C LEU A 89 12.68 8.45 -2.11
N ASN A 90 13.18 9.49 -2.77
CA ASN A 90 12.56 10.80 -2.75
C ASN A 90 11.10 10.71 -3.23
N ALA A 91 10.82 10.18 -4.42
CA ALA A 91 9.45 10.10 -4.95
C ALA A 91 8.44 9.42 -4.00
N ILE A 92 8.88 8.46 -3.18
CA ILE A 92 8.04 7.73 -2.21
C ILE A 92 8.09 8.30 -0.78
N GLY A 93 8.57 9.53 -0.59
CA GLY A 93 8.50 10.20 0.70
C GLY A 93 9.65 9.91 1.66
N VAL A 94 10.73 9.25 1.23
CA VAL A 94 11.79 8.75 2.11
C VAL A 94 12.97 9.74 2.11
N ASP A 95 13.05 10.55 3.16
CA ASP A 95 14.04 11.64 3.26
C ASP A 95 15.37 11.21 3.94
N SER A 96 15.36 10.12 4.71
CA SER A 96 16.56 9.52 5.31
C SER A 96 16.61 7.99 5.08
N PRO A 97 17.46 7.50 4.16
CA PRO A 97 17.62 6.07 3.87
C PRO A 97 18.10 5.24 5.07
N ASP A 98 18.73 5.89 6.05
CA ASP A 98 19.31 5.25 7.24
C ASP A 98 18.26 4.96 8.33
N LEU A 99 17.03 5.48 8.19
CA LEU A 99 15.99 5.46 9.23
C LEU A 99 14.80 4.54 8.94
N GLU A 100 14.65 4.01 7.72
CA GLU A 100 13.42 3.28 7.35
C GLU A 100 13.69 1.84 6.86
N THR A 101 12.91 0.91 7.42
CA THR A 101 13.08 -0.54 7.23
C THR A 101 12.52 -1.02 5.88
N PRO A 102 12.95 -2.18 5.37
CA PRO A 102 12.36 -2.82 4.19
C PRO A 102 10.82 -2.92 4.23
N MET A 103 10.22 -3.01 5.42
CA MET A 103 8.77 -3.06 5.60
C MET A 103 8.08 -1.73 5.24
N GLU A 104 8.66 -0.58 5.60
CA GLU A 104 8.11 0.73 5.25
C GLU A 104 8.10 0.95 3.74
N LEU A 105 9.20 0.57 3.07
CA LEU A 105 9.29 0.66 1.61
C LEU A 105 8.22 -0.20 0.91
N LEU A 106 7.96 -1.41 1.42
CA LEU A 106 6.91 -2.28 0.90
C LEU A 106 5.51 -1.68 1.13
N ALA A 107 5.26 -1.13 2.33
CA ALA A 107 3.97 -0.53 2.68
C ALA A 107 3.63 0.67 1.79
N ARG A 108 4.57 1.60 1.59
CA ARG A 108 4.35 2.83 0.80
C ARG A 108 4.11 2.56 -0.67
N THR A 109 4.88 1.62 -1.22
CA THR A 109 4.86 1.36 -2.66
C THR A 109 3.76 0.39 -3.04
N GLY A 110 3.31 -0.43 -2.10
CA GLY A 110 2.47 -1.62 -2.34
C GLY A 110 3.25 -2.80 -2.92
N GLY A 111 4.58 -2.72 -2.97
CA GLY A 111 5.47 -3.73 -3.56
C GLY A 111 5.10 -4.21 -4.98
N PRO A 112 4.67 -3.34 -5.91
CA PRO A 112 4.16 -3.75 -7.20
C PRO A 112 5.27 -4.43 -8.00
N ARG A 113 4.93 -5.58 -8.59
CA ARG A 113 5.79 -6.26 -9.55
C ARG A 113 5.00 -6.46 -10.83
N PHE A 114 5.46 -5.88 -11.93
CA PHE A 114 4.79 -5.97 -13.24
C PHE A 114 4.49 -7.40 -13.71
N THR A 115 5.20 -8.39 -13.18
CA THR A 115 5.06 -9.81 -13.56
C THR A 115 4.07 -10.59 -12.71
N ASP A 116 3.47 -9.99 -11.67
CA ASP A 116 2.48 -10.68 -10.83
C ASP A 116 1.31 -9.79 -10.39
N THR A 117 0.37 -10.39 -9.66
CA THR A 117 -0.89 -9.78 -9.24
C THR A 117 -0.97 -9.55 -7.72
N PHE A 118 0.19 -9.36 -7.08
CA PHE A 118 0.27 -9.18 -5.63
C PHE A 118 0.52 -7.73 -5.25
N HIS A 119 -0.09 -7.32 -4.15
CA HIS A 119 0.09 -6.01 -3.52
C HIS A 119 0.29 -6.16 -2.02
N LEU A 120 1.03 -5.24 -1.42
CA LEU A 120 1.20 -5.16 0.03
C LEU A 120 0.45 -3.96 0.57
N VAL A 121 -0.22 -4.16 1.69
CA VAL A 121 -1.01 -3.11 2.35
C VAL A 121 -0.65 -3.09 3.82
N ASP A 122 -0.60 -1.91 4.41
CA ASP A 122 -0.45 -1.78 5.86
C ASP A 122 -1.62 -2.44 6.59
N ASP A 123 -1.42 -2.85 7.83
CA ASP A 123 -2.49 -3.47 8.62
C ASP A 123 -3.46 -2.44 9.24
N PHE A 124 -3.19 -1.15 9.00
CA PHE A 124 -3.93 0.02 9.52
C PHE A 124 -4.05 -0.01 11.04
N THR A 125 -3.01 -0.45 11.75
CA THR A 125 -2.93 -0.28 13.21
C THR A 125 -2.68 1.18 13.57
N SER A 126 -3.33 1.63 14.64
CA SER A 126 -3.06 2.93 15.23
C SER A 126 -1.74 2.92 15.98
N ASN A 127 -1.07 4.06 16.03
CA ASN A 127 0.01 4.30 16.99
C ASN A 127 -0.53 4.40 18.43
N ASP A 128 0.36 4.63 19.39
CA ASP A 128 0.02 4.76 20.82
C ASP A 128 -0.97 5.91 21.11
N ASP A 129 -1.06 6.90 20.20
CA ASP A 129 -1.97 8.05 20.30
C ASP A 129 -3.33 7.81 19.62
N GLY A 130 -3.58 6.60 19.10
CA GLY A 130 -4.84 6.26 18.41
C GLY A 130 -4.90 6.72 16.93
N LEU A 131 -3.82 7.29 16.41
CA LEU A 131 -3.71 7.76 15.03
C LEU A 131 -3.22 6.64 14.10
N ILE A 132 -3.98 6.39 13.04
CA ILE A 132 -3.61 5.50 11.94
C ILE A 132 -3.05 6.36 10.81
N VAL A 133 -1.80 6.12 10.42
CA VAL A 133 -1.16 6.76 9.27
C VAL A 133 -0.86 5.71 8.21
N THR A 134 -1.33 5.94 6.99
CA THR A 134 -1.09 5.04 5.86
C THR A 134 -0.88 5.84 4.59
N ARG A 135 -0.19 5.24 3.61
CA ARG A 135 0.26 5.92 2.39
C ARG A 135 -0.04 5.08 1.17
N PHE A 136 -0.36 5.74 0.07
CA PHE A 136 -0.51 5.06 -1.21
C PHE A 136 -0.16 5.99 -2.37
N LEU A 137 0.40 5.42 -3.43
CA LEU A 137 0.58 6.13 -4.70
C LEU A 137 -0.74 6.15 -5.47
N ALA A 138 -1.18 7.32 -5.91
CA ALA A 138 -2.39 7.43 -6.71
C ALA A 138 -2.21 6.70 -8.05
N SER A 139 -3.24 5.94 -8.42
CA SER A 139 -3.28 5.15 -9.65
C SER A 139 -4.00 5.90 -10.77
N GLY A 140 -3.82 5.45 -12.00
CA GLY A 140 -4.62 5.91 -13.14
C GLY A 140 -4.45 7.38 -13.54
N ILE A 141 -3.46 8.10 -13.00
CA ILE A 141 -3.24 9.54 -13.25
C ILE A 141 -3.24 9.86 -14.74
N ARG A 142 -2.48 9.10 -15.55
CA ARG A 142 -2.39 9.29 -17.02
C ARG A 142 -3.71 9.12 -17.78
N HIS A 143 -4.76 8.60 -17.15
CA HIS A 143 -6.08 8.39 -17.75
C HIS A 143 -7.05 9.52 -17.44
N ILE A 144 -6.65 10.50 -16.61
CA ILE A 144 -7.44 11.67 -16.27
C ILE A 144 -7.02 12.83 -17.17
N ALA A 145 -7.98 13.39 -17.91
CA ALA A 145 -7.73 14.55 -18.75
C ALA A 145 -7.37 15.77 -17.87
N GLY A 146 -6.26 16.45 -18.19
CA GLY A 146 -5.82 17.64 -17.46
C GLY A 146 -5.09 17.36 -16.13
N SER A 147 -4.87 16.08 -15.77
CA SER A 147 -4.19 15.71 -14.52
C SER A 147 -2.80 16.32 -14.39
N ASP A 148 -2.06 16.46 -15.50
CA ASP A 148 -0.70 17.01 -15.48
C ASP A 148 -0.69 18.47 -15.05
N ASP A 149 -1.67 19.27 -15.50
CA ASP A 149 -1.78 20.67 -15.10
C ASP A 149 -2.37 20.80 -13.70
N ALA A 150 -3.32 19.94 -13.33
CA ALA A 150 -3.88 19.89 -11.99
C ALA A 150 -2.81 19.58 -10.94
N LEU A 151 -1.98 18.55 -11.18
CA LEU A 151 -0.89 18.18 -10.26
C LEU A 151 0.13 19.29 -10.07
N LYS A 152 0.41 20.12 -11.09
CA LYS A 152 1.31 21.28 -10.94
C LYS A 152 0.76 22.37 -10.01
N ARG A 153 -0.55 22.38 -9.75
CA ARG A 153 -1.22 23.31 -8.83
C ARG A 153 -1.32 22.77 -7.40
N VAL A 154 -1.04 21.49 -7.19
CA VAL A 154 -1.07 20.86 -5.86
C VAL A 154 0.31 20.93 -5.23
N HIS A 155 0.35 21.28 -3.96
CA HIS A 155 1.56 21.37 -3.16
C HIS A 155 1.60 20.26 -2.09
N PRO A 156 2.80 19.80 -1.69
CA PRO A 156 2.94 18.93 -0.53
C PRO A 156 2.29 19.55 0.72
N GLY A 157 1.50 18.76 1.43
CA GLY A 157 0.69 19.19 2.58
C GLY A 157 -0.74 19.60 2.25
N ASP A 158 -1.08 19.79 0.97
CA ASP A 158 -2.44 20.14 0.58
C ASP A 158 -3.43 19.02 0.95
N ARG A 159 -4.59 19.41 1.48
CA ARG A 159 -5.70 18.49 1.72
C ARG A 159 -6.28 18.02 0.38
N LEU A 160 -6.65 16.76 0.31
CA LEU A 160 -7.31 16.14 -0.84
C LEU A 160 -8.66 15.56 -0.40
N GLU A 161 -9.50 15.26 -1.40
CA GLU A 161 -10.82 14.68 -1.19
C GLU A 161 -10.97 13.36 -1.95
N LEU A 162 -11.75 12.43 -1.38
CA LEU A 162 -12.16 11.21 -2.06
C LEU A 162 -13.61 11.30 -2.52
N ARG A 163 -13.81 11.20 -3.84
CA ARG A 163 -15.12 11.21 -4.47
C ARG A 163 -15.43 9.85 -5.08
N ALA A 164 -16.58 9.28 -4.73
CA ALA A 164 -17.05 8.05 -5.35
C ALA A 164 -17.50 8.30 -6.80
N GLU A 165 -16.96 7.53 -7.73
CA GLU A 165 -17.32 7.59 -9.15
C GLU A 165 -18.12 6.35 -9.55
N ARG A 166 -19.40 6.32 -9.16
CA ARG A 166 -20.27 5.14 -9.32
C ARG A 166 -20.50 4.74 -10.78
N GLU A 167 -20.38 5.70 -11.69
CA GLU A 167 -20.53 5.52 -13.14
C GLU A 167 -19.21 5.16 -13.84
N ASN A 168 -18.12 4.95 -13.08
CA ASN A 168 -16.84 4.57 -13.67
C ASN A 168 -16.99 3.25 -14.46
N PRO A 169 -16.62 3.22 -15.75
CA PRO A 169 -16.87 2.08 -16.62
C PRO A 169 -15.99 0.86 -16.31
N VAL A 170 -14.90 1.06 -15.58
CA VAL A 170 -13.94 0.01 -15.20
C VAL A 170 -14.29 -0.57 -13.83
N ASN A 171 -14.56 0.29 -12.84
CA ASN A 171 -14.84 -0.11 -11.47
C ASN A 171 -15.83 0.84 -10.79
N ARG A 172 -17.07 0.39 -10.57
CA ARG A 172 -18.12 1.19 -9.89
C ARG A 172 -17.81 1.54 -8.42
N ARG A 173 -16.79 0.91 -7.82
CA ARG A 173 -16.27 1.23 -6.48
C ARG A 173 -15.12 2.25 -6.53
N ALA A 174 -14.75 2.75 -7.70
CA ALA A 174 -13.62 3.68 -7.84
C ALA A 174 -13.79 4.92 -6.95
N LEU A 175 -12.71 5.24 -6.24
CA LEU A 175 -12.59 6.46 -5.46
C LEU A 175 -11.59 7.37 -6.17
N LEU A 176 -12.10 8.47 -6.72
CA LEU A 176 -11.32 9.52 -7.34
C LEU A 176 -10.66 10.36 -6.25
N VAL A 177 -9.36 10.61 -6.39
CA VAL A 177 -8.59 11.55 -5.57
C VAL A 177 -8.68 12.92 -6.25
N CYS A 178 -9.23 13.89 -5.53
CA CYS A 178 -9.41 15.26 -6.00
C CYS A 178 -8.62 16.26 -5.14
N ALA A 179 -8.19 17.35 -5.75
CA ALA A 179 -7.85 18.57 -5.00
C ALA A 179 -9.13 19.20 -4.43
N VAL A 180 -9.00 20.09 -3.43
CA VAL A 180 -10.12 20.89 -2.90
C VAL A 180 -10.76 21.80 -3.98
N SER A 181 -10.03 22.10 -5.06
CA SER A 181 -10.54 22.79 -6.25
C SER A 181 -11.47 21.93 -7.14
N ASP A 182 -11.79 20.70 -6.71
CA ASP A 182 -12.51 19.65 -7.46
C ASP A 182 -11.77 19.10 -8.69
N GLU A 183 -10.49 19.42 -8.84
CA GLU A 183 -9.66 18.91 -9.92
C GLU A 183 -9.24 17.46 -9.65
N ALA A 184 -9.48 16.59 -10.64
CA ALA A 184 -9.15 15.18 -10.57
C ALA A 184 -7.63 14.94 -10.69
N LEU A 185 -7.06 14.19 -9.74
CA LEU A 185 -5.61 13.96 -9.65
C LEU A 185 -5.20 12.51 -9.90
N GLY A 186 -6.08 11.56 -9.58
CA GLY A 186 -5.80 10.13 -9.67
C GLY A 186 -6.92 9.32 -9.04
N TYR A 187 -6.68 8.02 -8.86
CA TYR A 187 -7.60 7.12 -8.16
C TYR A 187 -6.89 6.40 -7.02
N VAL A 188 -7.63 6.09 -5.96
CA VAL A 188 -7.19 5.09 -4.99
C VAL A 188 -6.96 3.76 -5.73
N PRO A 189 -5.82 3.10 -5.56
CA PRO A 189 -5.57 1.80 -6.18
C PRO A 189 -6.67 0.78 -5.84
N ASP A 190 -7.11 -0.01 -6.82
CA ASP A 190 -8.26 -0.89 -6.63
C ASP A 190 -8.09 -1.90 -5.48
N TRP A 191 -6.86 -2.39 -5.25
CA TRP A 191 -6.53 -3.31 -4.16
C TRP A 191 -6.69 -2.69 -2.76
N LEU A 192 -6.74 -1.37 -2.67
CA LEU A 192 -6.80 -0.61 -1.43
C LEU A 192 -8.22 -0.12 -1.09
N LEU A 193 -9.15 -0.19 -2.06
CA LEU A 193 -10.47 0.43 -1.92
C LEU A 193 -11.26 -0.10 -0.73
N GLU A 194 -11.23 -1.42 -0.50
CA GLU A 194 -11.97 -2.05 0.59
C GLU A 194 -11.42 -1.63 1.95
N ASP A 195 -10.10 -1.68 2.09
CA ASP A 195 -9.36 -1.30 3.28
C ASP A 195 -9.58 0.17 3.67
N LEU A 196 -9.42 1.11 2.72
CA LEU A 196 -9.65 2.53 3.01
C LEU A 196 -11.13 2.86 3.26
N THR A 197 -12.06 2.16 2.60
CA THR A 197 -13.49 2.34 2.88
C THR A 197 -13.83 1.88 4.29
N ALA A 198 -13.31 0.72 4.69
CA ALA A 198 -13.51 0.18 6.04
C ALA A 198 -12.86 1.08 7.10
N LEU A 199 -11.65 1.59 6.85
CA LEU A 199 -10.98 2.55 7.71
C LEU A 199 -11.83 3.81 7.90
N ARG A 200 -12.24 4.45 6.80
CA ARG A 200 -13.08 5.65 6.84
C ARG A 200 -14.39 5.45 7.60
N ALA A 201 -15.00 4.26 7.49
CA ALA A 201 -16.28 3.97 8.15
C ALA A 201 -16.17 3.76 9.67
N ARG A 202 -14.98 3.42 10.18
CA ARG A 202 -14.74 3.15 11.61
C ARG A 202 -13.95 4.24 12.34
N SER A 203 -13.58 5.30 11.63
CA SER A 203 -12.74 6.37 12.17
C SER A 203 -13.58 7.61 12.50
N GLU A 204 -13.22 8.28 13.59
CA GLU A 204 -13.84 9.55 13.99
C GLU A 204 -13.44 10.68 13.05
N SER A 205 -12.15 10.74 12.70
CA SER A 205 -11.59 11.63 11.71
C SER A 205 -10.94 10.83 10.58
N PHE A 206 -11.03 11.33 9.36
CA PHE A 206 -10.41 10.72 8.19
C PHE A 206 -10.00 11.82 7.21
N GLU A 207 -8.71 12.07 7.13
CA GLU A 207 -8.11 13.14 6.34
C GLU A 207 -7.12 12.56 5.33
N ILE A 208 -7.07 13.16 4.15
CA ILE A 208 -6.09 12.81 3.12
C ILE A 208 -5.32 14.05 2.70
N TYR A 209 -4.02 13.86 2.52
CA TYR A 209 -3.08 14.90 2.12
C TYR A 209 -2.24 14.45 0.93
N ALA A 210 -1.86 15.40 0.09
CA ALA A 210 -0.77 15.23 -0.86
C ALA A 210 0.55 15.23 -0.08
N GLU A 211 1.09 14.06 0.24
CA GLU A 211 2.36 13.98 0.96
C GLU A 211 3.54 14.33 0.05
N ARG A 212 3.49 13.86 -1.19
CA ARG A 212 4.48 14.24 -2.21
C ARG A 212 3.83 14.39 -3.57
N VAL A 213 4.26 15.42 -4.29
CA VAL A 213 3.82 15.73 -5.65
C VAL A 213 5.06 15.82 -6.53
N SER A 214 5.11 14.98 -7.56
CA SER A 214 6.25 14.87 -8.47
C SER A 214 5.75 14.78 -9.91
N PRO A 215 5.26 15.89 -10.51
CA PRO A 215 4.55 15.85 -11.79
C PRO A 215 5.37 15.30 -12.96
N ASP A 216 6.69 15.47 -12.92
CA ASP A 216 7.62 15.06 -13.96
C ASP A 216 8.05 13.58 -13.85
N GLU A 217 7.68 12.90 -12.76
CA GLU A 217 8.00 11.49 -12.55
C GLU A 217 7.14 10.54 -13.41
N HIS A 218 7.52 9.25 -13.40
CA HIS A 218 6.68 8.21 -13.99
C HIS A 218 5.24 8.28 -13.44
N PRO A 219 4.20 8.04 -14.27
CA PRO A 219 2.80 8.27 -13.88
C PRO A 219 2.33 7.62 -12.58
N HIS A 220 2.93 6.50 -12.17
CA HIS A 220 2.57 5.80 -10.93
C HIS A 220 3.29 6.34 -9.69
N MET A 221 4.17 7.33 -9.83
CA MET A 221 4.94 7.96 -8.75
C MET A 221 4.65 9.47 -8.60
N ARG A 222 3.71 10.03 -9.38
CA ARG A 222 3.50 11.48 -9.44
C ARG A 222 2.78 12.07 -8.24
N LEU A 223 2.02 11.25 -7.50
CA LEU A 223 1.27 11.67 -6.33
C LEU A 223 1.30 10.58 -5.28
N LEU A 224 1.96 10.86 -4.16
CA LEU A 224 1.89 10.09 -2.93
C LEU A 224 0.82 10.72 -2.03
N CYS A 225 -0.19 9.94 -1.70
CA CYS A 225 -1.24 10.32 -0.77
C CYS A 225 -0.92 9.76 0.61
N ARG A 226 -1.17 10.56 1.65
CA ARG A 226 -1.13 10.15 3.05
C ARG A 226 -2.52 10.28 3.64
N VAL A 227 -2.98 9.23 4.29
CA VAL A 227 -4.22 9.18 5.05
C VAL A 227 -3.85 9.26 6.52
N GLU A 228 -4.55 10.13 7.23
CA GLU A 228 -4.55 10.20 8.70
C GLU A 228 -5.96 9.91 9.17
N ALA A 229 -6.12 8.94 10.06
CA ALA A 229 -7.42 8.59 10.60
C ALA A 229 -7.31 8.27 12.08
N GLU A 230 -8.18 8.87 12.90
CA GLU A 230 -8.24 8.58 14.33
C GLU A 230 -9.29 7.50 14.59
N ALA A 231 -8.90 6.45 15.30
CA ALA A 231 -9.83 5.42 15.74
C ALA A 231 -10.69 5.95 16.91
N HIS A 232 -11.92 5.45 17.00
CA HIS A 232 -12.80 5.66 18.16
C HIS A 232 -12.23 5.09 19.46
#